data_AF-A0AAU9URB3-F1
#
_entry.id   AF-A0AAU9URB3-F1
#
_cell.length_a   1.000
_cell.length_b   1.000
_cell.length_c   1.000
_cell.angle_alpha   90.00
_cell.angle_beta   90.00
_cell.angle_gamma   90.00
#
_symmetry.space_group_name_H-M   'P 1'
#
loop_
_entity.id
_entity.type
_entity.pdbx_description
1 polymer ?
#
loop_
_entity_poly.entity_id
_entity_poly.type
_entity_poly.pdbx_seq_one_letter_code
_entity_poly.pdbx_strand_id
1 'polypeptide(L)'
;MAPPDREADEESVPPVSESEIGAAETRMRKSAAPGPDGVPARVLALVLHYLEPRLRGLFDASLVSGQFPDCWKEGKLVLLPKPGRPPQSVAAFRPIVLLNEAGKLFERVVAACIVQHLTRVGPDLSDAQFGFRAGRSTIDAILRLKAVASEAVASKGVLLAVSLDIANAFNSLPFGCITEALRFHGVPLYLRRLVADYLDGRSVLFVNQEGDVVRRPMSCGVPQGSVLGPLLWDIGYDWVLRGRLPPG
;
A
#
# COMPACT_ATOMS: atom_id res chain seq x y z
N MET A 1 -21.59 17.49 -7.77
CA MET A 1 -21.10 18.13 -9.01
C MET A 1 -19.60 17.86 -9.05
N ALA A 2 -19.17 16.86 -9.82
CA ALA A 2 -17.74 16.59 -9.98
C ALA A 2 -17.10 17.82 -10.64
N PRO A 3 -15.89 18.24 -10.24
CA PRO A 3 -15.20 19.30 -10.94
C PRO A 3 -14.95 18.85 -12.40
N PRO A 4 -14.98 19.79 -13.37
CA PRO A 4 -14.70 19.46 -14.75
C PRO A 4 -13.30 18.87 -14.87
N ASP A 5 -13.18 17.79 -15.65
CA ASP A 5 -11.90 17.26 -16.10
C ASP A 5 -11.15 18.39 -16.81
N ARG A 6 -10.18 19.00 -16.12
CA ARG A 6 -9.27 19.95 -16.75
C ARG A 6 -8.49 19.18 -17.82
N GLU A 7 -8.57 19.66 -19.05
CA GLU A 7 -7.73 19.24 -20.16
C GLU A 7 -6.27 19.14 -19.69
N ALA A 8 -5.61 18.07 -20.10
CA ALA A 8 -4.27 17.70 -19.66
C ALA A 8 -3.24 18.76 -20.11
N ASP A 9 -3.04 19.78 -19.28
CA ASP A 9 -1.73 20.44 -19.19
C ASP A 9 -0.69 19.32 -19.04
N GLU A 10 0.39 19.36 -19.83
CA GLU A 10 1.50 18.42 -19.74
C GLU A 10 2.01 18.41 -18.29
N GLU A 11 1.52 17.46 -17.50
CA GLU A 11 1.87 17.34 -16.10
C GLU A 11 3.35 16.99 -16.04
N SER A 12 4.18 17.95 -15.62
CA SER A 12 5.61 17.75 -15.47
C SER A 12 5.86 16.66 -14.43
N VAL A 13 6.46 15.56 -14.87
CA VAL A 13 6.88 14.45 -14.00
C VAL A 13 8.20 14.82 -13.35
N PRO A 14 8.26 15.00 -12.02
CA PRO A 14 9.52 15.29 -11.35
C PRO A 14 10.47 14.09 -11.49
N PRO A 15 11.75 14.31 -11.84
CA PRO A 15 12.72 13.24 -11.86
C PRO A 15 12.98 12.73 -10.45
N VAL A 16 13.18 11.42 -10.32
CA VAL A 16 13.62 10.77 -9.09
C VAL A 16 15.03 11.26 -8.78
N SER A 17 15.22 11.72 -7.56
CA SER A 17 16.51 12.15 -7.04
C SER A 17 17.28 11.00 -6.41
N GLU A 18 18.60 11.12 -6.37
CA GLU A 18 19.48 10.20 -5.63
C GLU A 18 19.08 10.12 -4.15
N SER A 19 18.61 11.24 -3.59
CA SER A 19 18.17 11.33 -2.20
C SER A 19 16.92 10.49 -1.91
N GLU A 20 16.00 10.39 -2.88
CA GLU A 20 14.80 9.56 -2.76
C GLU A 20 15.15 8.07 -2.79
N ILE A 21 16.12 7.67 -3.62
CA ILE A 21 16.61 6.29 -3.64
C ILE A 21 17.33 5.95 -2.34
N GLY A 22 18.21 6.84 -1.85
CA GLY A 22 18.86 6.66 -0.55
C GLY A 22 17.85 6.57 0.60
N ALA A 23 16.83 7.44 0.62
CA ALA A 23 15.75 7.37 1.61
C ALA A 23 14.96 6.05 1.50
N ALA A 24 14.70 5.56 0.29
CA ALA A 24 14.05 4.27 0.07
C ALA A 24 14.92 3.09 0.55
N GLU A 25 16.24 3.14 0.32
CA GLU A 25 17.19 2.12 0.77
C GLU A 25 17.23 2.01 2.29
N THR A 26 17.27 3.13 3.01
CA THR A 26 17.33 3.11 4.50
C THR A 26 16.13 2.39 5.12
N ARG A 27 15.00 2.35 4.42
CA ARG A 27 13.77 1.66 4.82
C ARG A 27 13.69 0.20 4.33
N MET A 28 14.75 -0.33 3.71
CA MET A 28 14.81 -1.74 3.33
C MET A 28 15.01 -2.64 4.53
N ARG A 29 14.20 -3.69 4.62
CA ARG A 29 14.40 -4.76 5.59
C ARG A 29 15.40 -5.76 5.03
N LYS A 30 16.68 -5.61 5.39
CA LYS A 30 17.80 -6.44 4.86
C LYS A 30 17.65 -7.95 5.13
N SER A 31 16.85 -8.32 6.13
CA SER A 31 16.53 -9.72 6.47
C SER A 31 15.27 -10.28 5.80
N ALA A 32 14.65 -9.53 4.88
CA ALA A 32 13.47 -10.00 4.17
C ALA A 32 13.78 -11.19 3.26
N ALA A 33 12.84 -12.13 3.17
CA ALA A 33 12.89 -13.20 2.20
C ALA A 33 12.73 -12.65 0.77
N PRO A 34 13.48 -13.18 -0.21
CA PRO A 34 13.44 -12.67 -1.59
C PRO A 34 12.11 -12.98 -2.28
N GLY A 35 11.82 -12.21 -3.32
CA GLY A 35 10.71 -12.46 -4.25
C GLY A 35 11.02 -13.59 -5.24
N PRO A 36 10.22 -13.70 -6.32
CA PRO A 36 10.45 -14.66 -7.39
C PRO A 36 11.84 -14.60 -8.05
N ASP A 37 12.51 -13.45 -8.05
CA ASP A 37 13.86 -13.29 -8.61
C ASP A 37 14.98 -13.94 -7.78
N GLY A 38 14.67 -14.35 -6.54
CA GLY A 38 15.64 -14.96 -5.62
C GLY A 38 16.69 -13.99 -5.06
N VAL A 39 16.62 -12.68 -5.35
CA VAL A 39 17.62 -11.70 -4.92
C VAL A 39 17.32 -11.21 -3.50
N PRO A 40 18.17 -11.49 -2.50
CA PRO A 40 17.93 -11.05 -1.13
C PRO A 40 18.09 -9.53 -0.98
N ALA A 41 17.29 -8.92 -0.09
CA ALA A 41 17.33 -7.48 0.20
C ALA A 41 18.74 -7.00 0.60
N ARG A 42 19.47 -7.82 1.36
CA ARG A 42 20.85 -7.52 1.76
C ARG A 42 21.79 -7.44 0.56
N VAL A 43 21.61 -8.30 -0.44
CA VAL A 43 22.46 -8.29 -1.65
C VAL A 43 22.18 -7.03 -2.46
N LEU A 44 20.89 -6.71 -2.68
CA LEU A 44 20.51 -5.48 -3.38
C LEU A 44 21.11 -4.24 -2.70
N ALA A 45 21.02 -4.13 -1.37
CA ALA A 45 21.60 -3.02 -0.62
C ALA A 45 23.13 -2.92 -0.77
N LEU A 46 23.86 -4.04 -0.84
CA LEU A 46 25.32 -4.04 -1.00
C LEU A 46 25.79 -3.56 -2.37
N VAL A 47 24.96 -3.74 -3.41
CA VAL A 47 25.29 -3.35 -4.79
C VAL A 47 24.55 -2.10 -5.24
N LEU A 48 23.69 -1.53 -4.39
CA LEU A 48 22.76 -0.48 -4.79
C LEU A 48 23.49 0.75 -5.29
N HIS A 49 24.61 1.14 -4.65
CA HIS A 49 25.38 2.30 -5.07
C HIS A 49 25.97 2.17 -6.49
N TYR A 50 26.19 0.95 -6.99
CA TYR A 50 26.59 0.73 -8.39
C TYR A 50 25.41 0.69 -9.35
N LEU A 51 24.24 0.25 -8.88
CA LEU A 51 23.02 0.12 -9.68
C LEU A 51 22.15 1.38 -9.68
N GLU A 52 22.35 2.28 -8.71
CA GLU A 52 21.53 3.46 -8.46
C GLU A 52 21.28 4.28 -9.72
N PRO A 53 22.30 4.65 -10.54
CA PRO A 53 22.04 5.48 -11.71
C PRO A 53 21.13 4.79 -12.74
N ARG A 54 21.23 3.46 -12.85
CA ARG A 54 20.41 2.66 -13.77
C ARG A 54 19.00 2.45 -13.23
N LEU A 55 18.87 2.19 -11.93
CA LEU A 55 17.57 2.06 -11.28
C LEU A 55 16.82 3.39 -11.28
N ARG A 56 17.51 4.50 -11.05
CA ARG A 56 16.95 5.86 -11.15
C ARG A 56 16.40 6.13 -12.55
N GLY A 57 17.22 5.89 -13.59
CA GLY A 57 16.75 6.03 -14.97
C GLY A 57 15.56 5.14 -15.32
N LEU A 58 15.51 3.92 -14.78
CA LEU A 58 14.35 3.03 -14.91
C LEU A 58 13.11 3.56 -14.19
N PHE A 59 13.27 4.07 -12.97
CA PHE A 59 12.16 4.65 -12.19
C PHE A 59 11.62 5.91 -12.85
N ASP A 60 12.49 6.78 -13.35
CA ASP A 60 12.13 7.97 -14.13
C ASP A 60 11.31 7.59 -15.37
N ALA A 61 11.83 6.66 -16.18
CA ALA A 61 11.14 6.17 -17.37
C ALA A 61 9.78 5.54 -17.01
N SER A 62 9.70 4.82 -15.89
CA SER A 62 8.46 4.20 -15.40
C SER A 62 7.44 5.27 -14.98
N LEU A 63 7.86 6.32 -14.27
CA LEU A 63 6.99 7.43 -13.87
C LEU A 63 6.49 8.24 -15.07
N VAL A 64 7.36 8.51 -16.04
CA VAL A 64 7.01 9.26 -17.27
C VAL A 64 6.04 8.46 -18.14
N SER A 65 6.31 7.18 -18.35
CA SER A 65 5.43 6.31 -19.15
C SER A 65 4.15 5.92 -18.40
N GLY A 66 4.13 6.02 -17.07
CA GLY A 66 3.07 5.50 -16.23
C GLY A 66 3.02 3.96 -16.20
N GLN A 67 4.15 3.30 -16.49
CA GLN A 67 4.26 1.84 -16.55
C GLN A 67 5.12 1.33 -15.40
N PHE A 68 4.57 0.41 -14.61
CA PHE A 68 5.28 -0.35 -13.61
C PHE A 68 5.89 -1.60 -14.27
N PRO A 69 7.17 -1.94 -14.03
CA PRO A 69 7.80 -3.09 -14.68
C PRO A 69 7.08 -4.43 -14.41
N ASP A 70 6.72 -5.14 -15.49
CA ASP A 70 5.94 -6.39 -15.41
C ASP A 70 6.61 -7.48 -14.59
N CYS A 71 7.95 -7.56 -14.63
CA CYS A 71 8.71 -8.52 -13.83
C CYS A 71 8.58 -8.31 -12.32
N TRP A 72 8.04 -7.18 -11.87
CA TRP A 72 7.76 -6.88 -10.46
C TRP A 72 6.26 -6.98 -10.10
N LYS A 73 5.39 -7.25 -11.09
CA LYS A 73 3.95 -7.48 -10.87
C LYS A 73 3.64 -8.91 -10.41
N GLU A 74 4.59 -9.82 -10.58
CA GLU A 74 4.52 -11.20 -10.09
C GLU A 74 5.08 -11.32 -8.66
N GLY A 75 4.36 -12.00 -7.78
CA GLY A 75 4.79 -12.26 -6.40
C GLY A 75 4.71 -13.74 -6.02
N LYS A 76 5.50 -14.17 -5.04
CA LYS A 76 5.46 -15.53 -4.51
C LYS A 76 4.57 -15.62 -3.28
N LEU A 77 3.48 -16.37 -3.36
CA LEU A 77 2.55 -16.60 -2.25
C LEU A 77 3.13 -17.63 -1.27
N VAL A 78 3.12 -17.26 0.01
CA VAL A 78 3.55 -18.10 1.14
C VAL A 78 2.45 -18.05 2.20
N LEU A 79 2.09 -19.20 2.76
CA LEU A 79 1.09 -19.30 3.82
C LEU A 79 1.79 -19.39 5.18
N LEU A 80 1.58 -18.40 6.04
CA LEU A 80 2.08 -18.43 7.42
C LEU A 80 0.99 -18.97 8.38
N PRO A 81 1.29 -19.97 9.21
CA PRO A 81 0.33 -20.47 10.18
C PRO A 81 0.05 -19.44 11.28
N LYS A 82 -1.21 -19.29 11.66
CA LYS A 82 -1.63 -18.50 12.82
C LYS A 82 -1.42 -19.33 14.09
N PRO A 83 -0.83 -18.77 15.14
CA PRO A 83 -0.67 -19.47 16.42
C PRO A 83 -2.02 -19.98 16.96
N GLY A 84 -2.04 -21.21 17.46
CA GLY A 84 -3.19 -21.78 18.16
C GLY A 84 -4.41 -22.13 17.31
N ARG A 85 -4.31 -22.16 15.98
CA ARG A 85 -5.40 -22.60 15.09
C ARG A 85 -5.13 -23.98 14.46
N PRO A 86 -6.15 -24.84 14.31
CA PRO A 86 -5.98 -26.15 13.70
C PRO A 86 -5.60 -25.99 12.21
N PRO A 87 -4.58 -26.72 11.72
CA PRO A 87 -4.02 -26.55 10.37
C PRO A 87 -4.96 -26.98 9.22
N GLN A 88 -6.13 -27.54 9.55
CA GLN A 88 -7.11 -28.04 8.58
C GLN A 88 -8.01 -26.93 8.01
N SER A 89 -7.96 -25.71 8.55
CA SER A 89 -8.78 -24.58 8.07
C SER A 89 -7.95 -23.56 7.30
N VAL A 90 -8.43 -23.11 6.13
CA VAL A 90 -7.82 -21.99 5.37
C VAL A 90 -7.68 -20.73 6.23
N ALA A 91 -8.62 -20.49 7.15
CA ALA A 91 -8.59 -19.35 8.06
C ALA A 91 -7.43 -19.42 9.10
N ALA A 92 -6.79 -20.59 9.24
CA ALA A 92 -5.62 -20.79 10.09
C ALA A 92 -4.33 -20.23 9.47
N PHE A 93 -4.35 -19.79 8.21
CA PHE A 93 -3.17 -19.23 7.55
C PHE A 93 -3.34 -17.73 7.29
N ARG A 94 -2.20 -17.03 7.23
CA ARG A 94 -2.08 -15.68 6.69
C ARG A 94 -1.33 -15.79 5.35
N PRO A 95 -1.96 -15.42 4.23
CA PRO A 95 -1.25 -15.35 2.96
C PRO A 95 -0.27 -14.17 2.98
N ILE A 96 0.97 -14.38 2.57
CA ILE A 96 1.97 -13.34 2.36
C ILE A 96 2.47 -13.44 0.94
N VAL A 97 2.64 -12.31 0.28
CA VAL A 97 3.20 -12.24 -1.08
C VAL A 97 4.60 -11.66 -0.99
N LEU A 98 5.61 -12.49 -1.28
CA LEU A 98 6.99 -12.05 -1.39
C LEU A 98 7.19 -11.39 -2.76
N LEU A 99 7.67 -10.15 -2.75
CA LEU A 99 7.92 -9.35 -3.94
C LEU A 99 9.40 -9.05 -4.10
N ASN A 100 9.81 -8.85 -5.35
CA ASN A 100 11.19 -8.51 -5.72
C ASN A 100 11.63 -7.22 -5.04
N GLU A 101 12.85 -7.20 -4.50
CA GLU A 101 13.33 -6.10 -3.67
C GLU A 101 13.54 -4.81 -4.46
N ALA A 102 13.94 -4.92 -5.74
CA ALA A 102 14.04 -3.78 -6.64
C ALA A 102 12.67 -3.14 -6.91
N GLY A 103 11.63 -3.96 -7.10
CA GLY A 103 10.26 -3.49 -7.21
C GLY A 103 9.78 -2.80 -5.93
N LYS A 104 10.06 -3.38 -4.76
CA LYS A 104 9.74 -2.75 -3.48
C LYS A 104 10.54 -1.46 -3.22
N LEU A 105 11.74 -1.33 -3.78
CA LEU A 105 12.49 -0.08 -3.73
C LEU A 105 11.75 1.00 -4.53
N PHE A 106 11.27 0.67 -5.73
CA PHE A 106 10.45 1.59 -6.52
C PHE A 106 9.13 1.95 -5.83
N GLU A 107 8.44 0.95 -5.26
CA GLU A 107 7.21 1.18 -4.47
C GLU A 107 7.42 2.19 -3.33
N ARG A 108 8.59 2.20 -2.67
CA ARG A 108 8.92 3.18 -1.63
C ARG A 108 9.01 4.60 -2.18
N VAL A 109 9.61 4.76 -3.36
CA VAL A 109 9.70 6.06 -4.05
C VAL A 109 8.30 6.55 -4.39
N VAL A 110 7.49 5.72 -5.05
CA VAL A 110 6.10 6.04 -5.41
C VAL A 110 5.26 6.38 -4.17
N ALA A 111 5.39 5.59 -3.09
CA ALA A 111 4.69 5.84 -1.84
C ALA A 111 5.09 7.19 -1.22
N ALA A 112 6.37 7.55 -1.28
CA ALA A 112 6.85 8.84 -0.79
C ALA A 112 6.26 10.00 -1.60
N CYS A 113 6.20 9.90 -2.94
CA CYS A 113 5.58 10.91 -3.79
C CYS A 113 4.08 11.08 -3.46
N ILE A 114 3.33 9.98 -3.31
CA ILE A 114 1.91 10.03 -2.96
C ILE A 114 1.72 10.66 -1.57
N VAL A 115 2.47 10.22 -0.56
CA VAL A 115 2.38 10.79 0.81
C VAL A 115 2.74 12.27 0.82
N GLN A 116 3.76 12.69 0.08
CA GLN A 116 4.11 14.10 -0.06
C GLN A 116 2.96 14.91 -0.67
N HIS A 117 2.31 14.38 -1.71
CA HIS A 117 1.14 15.01 -2.32
C HIS A 117 -0.02 15.14 -1.32
N LEU A 118 -0.39 14.04 -0.66
CA LEU A 118 -1.47 14.02 0.33
C LEU A 118 -1.25 15.02 1.46
N THR A 119 -0.01 15.16 1.93
CA THR A 119 0.31 16.01 3.08
C THR A 119 0.50 17.49 2.72
N ARG A 120 0.82 17.83 1.47
CA ARG A 120 1.19 19.21 1.08
C ARG A 120 0.24 19.88 0.09
N VAL A 121 -0.47 19.10 -0.73
CA VAL A 121 -1.20 19.62 -1.90
C VAL A 121 -2.64 19.13 -1.92
N GLY A 122 -2.84 17.82 -1.93
CA GLY A 122 -4.16 17.21 -1.99
C GLY A 122 -4.86 17.19 -0.63
N PRO A 123 -6.16 16.83 -0.60
CA PRO A 123 -6.79 16.41 0.64
C PRO A 123 -5.99 15.26 1.27
N ASP A 124 -5.47 15.45 2.48
CA ASP A 124 -4.80 14.37 3.24
C ASP A 124 -5.82 13.34 3.72
N LEU A 125 -5.39 12.17 4.20
CA LEU A 125 -6.21 11.13 4.83
C LEU A 125 -6.95 11.64 6.08
N SER A 126 -8.10 11.03 6.38
CA SER A 126 -8.93 11.37 7.54
C SER A 126 -8.15 11.35 8.84
N ASP A 127 -8.42 12.30 9.73
CA ASP A 127 -7.81 12.33 11.07
C ASP A 127 -8.24 11.15 11.97
N ALA A 128 -9.22 10.35 11.53
CA ALA A 128 -9.57 9.10 12.16
C ALA A 128 -8.72 7.90 11.70
N GLN A 129 -7.85 8.08 10.69
CA GLN A 129 -6.91 7.05 10.25
C GLN A 129 -5.65 7.08 11.13
N PHE A 130 -5.43 6.00 11.88
CA PHE A 130 -4.26 5.82 12.75
C PHE A 130 -3.33 4.70 12.27
N GLY A 131 -3.85 3.74 11.50
CA GLY A 131 -3.04 2.66 10.92
C GLY A 131 -2.16 3.18 9.79
N PHE A 132 -0.97 2.57 9.64
CA PHE A 132 -0.03 2.77 8.52
C PHE A 132 0.31 4.22 8.13
N ARG A 133 0.03 5.19 9.01
CA ARG A 133 0.26 6.61 8.80
C ARG A 133 1.43 7.11 9.63
N ALA A 134 2.35 7.83 9.00
CA ALA A 134 3.49 8.43 9.68
C ALA A 134 3.01 9.40 10.78
N GLY A 135 3.66 9.35 11.94
CA GLY A 135 3.30 10.21 13.08
C GLY A 135 2.03 9.82 13.83
N ARG A 136 1.45 8.65 13.53
CA ARG A 136 0.29 8.10 14.26
C ARG A 136 0.56 6.68 14.72
N SER A 137 -0.09 6.30 15.80
CA SER A 137 0.10 5.01 16.46
C SER A 137 -1.22 4.47 17.01
N THR A 138 -1.19 3.20 17.41
CA THR A 138 -2.29 2.57 18.15
C THR A 138 -2.53 3.24 19.51
N ILE A 139 -1.49 3.84 20.11
CA ILE A 139 -1.61 4.58 21.38
C ILE A 139 -2.48 5.82 21.18
N ASP A 140 -2.27 6.56 20.08
CA ASP A 140 -3.07 7.76 19.78
C ASP A 140 -4.54 7.42 19.59
N ALA A 141 -4.84 6.29 18.92
CA ALA A 141 -6.20 5.79 18.75
C ALA A 141 -6.86 5.46 20.12
N ILE A 142 -6.13 4.79 21.00
CA ILE A 142 -6.61 4.45 22.35
C ILE A 142 -6.85 5.70 23.19
N LEU A 143 -5.93 6.68 23.14
CA LEU A 143 -6.07 7.94 23.85
C LEU A 143 -7.30 8.73 23.38
N ARG A 144 -7.56 8.76 22.08
CA ARG A 144 -8.78 9.38 21.53
C ARG A 144 -10.04 8.70 22.05
N LEU A 145 -10.10 7.36 22.05
CA LEU A 145 -11.23 6.62 22.61
C LEU A 145 -11.42 6.90 24.10
N LYS A 146 -10.33 6.94 24.87
CA LYS A 146 -10.35 7.25 26.30
C LYS A 146 -10.90 8.65 26.58
N ALA A 147 -10.54 9.63 25.76
CA ALA A 147 -11.05 10.99 25.88
C ALA A 147 -12.58 11.04 25.69
N VAL A 148 -13.09 10.43 24.60
CA VAL A 148 -14.54 10.33 24.34
C VAL A 148 -15.26 9.62 25.48
N ALA A 149 -14.68 8.54 26.00
CA ALA A 149 -15.26 7.82 27.13
C ALA A 149 -15.30 8.65 28.41
N SER A 150 -14.24 9.42 28.68
CA SER A 150 -14.16 10.27 29.87
C SER A 150 -15.17 11.41 29.82
N GLU A 151 -15.39 12.00 28.64
CA GLU A 151 -16.41 13.03 28.42
C GLU A 151 -17.82 12.50 28.63
N ALA A 152 -18.15 11.34 28.06
CA ALA A 152 -19.45 10.69 28.24
C ALA A 152 -19.74 10.37 29.72
N VAL A 153 -18.74 9.92 30.48
CA VAL A 153 -18.88 9.68 31.93
C VAL A 153 -19.09 10.99 32.68
N ALA A 154 -18.34 12.05 32.34
CA ALA A 154 -18.49 13.37 32.97
C ALA A 154 -19.88 13.99 32.75
N SER A 155 -20.47 13.76 31.57
CA SER A 155 -21.83 14.21 31.24
C SER A 155 -22.93 13.28 31.77
N LYS A 156 -22.59 12.24 32.57
CA LYS A 156 -23.50 11.18 33.03
C LYS A 156 -24.23 10.45 31.88
N GLY A 157 -23.62 10.44 30.69
CA GLY A 157 -24.11 9.72 29.53
C GLY A 157 -23.72 8.24 29.56
N VAL A 158 -24.19 7.52 28.54
CA VAL A 158 -23.80 6.13 28.28
C VAL A 158 -22.96 6.10 27.00
N LEU A 159 -21.78 5.49 27.06
CA LEU A 159 -20.96 5.25 25.88
C LEU A 159 -21.22 3.83 25.35
N LEU A 160 -21.56 3.74 24.06
CA LEU A 160 -21.57 2.48 23.32
C LEU A 160 -20.42 2.49 22.31
N ALA A 161 -19.58 1.45 22.34
CA ALA A 161 -18.52 1.26 21.36
C ALA A 161 -18.89 0.11 20.42
N VAL A 162 -18.88 0.38 19.11
CA VAL A 162 -19.06 -0.63 18.06
C VAL A 162 -17.71 -0.86 17.39
N SER A 163 -17.22 -2.09 17.44
CA SER A 163 -15.98 -2.50 16.76
C SER A 163 -16.33 -3.27 15.49
N LEU A 164 -15.73 -2.85 14.37
CA LEU A 164 -15.90 -3.48 13.06
C LEU A 164 -14.54 -4.03 12.60
N ASP A 165 -14.54 -5.29 12.16
CA ASP A 165 -13.35 -5.92 11.57
C ASP A 165 -13.65 -6.33 10.13
N ILE A 166 -12.76 -5.95 9.20
CA ILE A 166 -12.93 -6.22 7.78
C ILE A 166 -12.29 -7.56 7.45
N ALA A 167 -13.14 -8.54 7.15
CA ALA A 167 -12.68 -9.84 6.70
C ALA A 167 -11.80 -9.70 5.44
N ASN A 168 -10.58 -10.23 5.53
CA ASN A 168 -9.66 -10.33 4.40
C ASN A 168 -9.31 -8.99 3.73
N ALA A 169 -9.33 -7.89 4.49
CA ALA A 169 -9.21 -6.50 4.03
C ALA A 169 -8.29 -6.27 2.81
N PHE A 170 -6.99 -6.59 2.93
CA PHE A 170 -6.02 -6.35 1.86
C PHE A 170 -6.30 -7.14 0.58
N ASN A 171 -6.90 -8.32 0.66
CA ASN A 171 -7.14 -9.17 -0.51
C ASN A 171 -8.50 -8.87 -1.18
N SER A 172 -9.35 -8.05 -0.56
CA SER A 172 -10.73 -7.82 -1.00
C SER A 172 -10.96 -6.42 -1.59
N LEU A 173 -9.97 -5.53 -1.55
CA LEU A 173 -10.11 -4.15 -1.99
C LEU A 173 -10.24 -4.06 -3.53
N PRO A 174 -11.38 -3.61 -4.08
CA PRO A 174 -11.52 -3.47 -5.53
C PRO A 174 -10.59 -2.39 -6.08
N PHE A 175 -9.96 -2.64 -7.23
CA PHE A 175 -9.03 -1.68 -7.84
C PHE A 175 -9.70 -0.35 -8.20
N GLY A 176 -10.95 -0.39 -8.66
CA GLY A 176 -11.73 0.82 -8.95
C GLY A 176 -11.88 1.74 -7.73
N CYS A 177 -12.01 1.19 -6.52
CA CYS A 177 -12.06 2.00 -5.30
C CYS A 177 -10.75 2.77 -5.06
N ILE A 178 -9.60 2.14 -5.33
CA ILE A 178 -8.29 2.79 -5.23
C ILE A 178 -8.18 3.90 -6.28
N THR A 179 -8.58 3.61 -7.53
CA THR A 179 -8.53 4.59 -8.63
C THR A 179 -9.37 5.83 -8.33
N GLU A 180 -10.61 5.65 -7.88
CA GLU A 180 -11.48 6.78 -7.54
C GLU A 180 -11.00 7.53 -6.29
N ALA A 181 -10.47 6.83 -5.29
CA ALA A 181 -9.91 7.48 -4.11
C ALA A 181 -8.69 8.34 -4.48
N LEU A 182 -7.77 7.85 -5.32
CA LEU A 182 -6.62 8.64 -5.79
C LEU A 182 -7.08 9.90 -6.56
N ARG A 183 -8.16 9.82 -7.33
CA ARG A 183 -8.77 10.99 -7.99
C ARG A 183 -9.33 11.97 -6.96
N PHE A 184 -10.06 11.50 -5.96
CA PHE A 184 -10.60 12.34 -4.89
C PHE A 184 -9.50 13.09 -4.13
N HIS A 185 -8.39 12.41 -3.84
CA HIS A 185 -7.22 13.01 -3.20
C HIS A 185 -6.39 13.91 -4.14
N GLY A 186 -6.82 14.08 -5.39
CA GLY A 186 -6.16 14.92 -6.38
C GLY A 186 -4.75 14.45 -6.73
N VAL A 187 -4.44 13.16 -6.56
CA VAL A 187 -3.09 12.63 -6.82
C VAL A 187 -2.72 12.88 -8.28
N PRO A 188 -1.47 13.30 -8.58
CA PRO A 188 -1.00 13.56 -9.94
C PRO A 188 -1.35 12.45 -10.92
N LEU A 189 -1.68 12.81 -12.16
CA LEU A 189 -2.08 11.86 -13.21
C LEU A 189 -0.98 10.83 -13.49
N TYR A 190 0.30 11.22 -13.51
CA TYR A 190 1.41 10.28 -13.72
C TYR A 190 1.47 9.18 -12.64
N LEU A 191 1.27 9.54 -11.36
CA LEU A 191 1.20 8.56 -10.26
C LEU A 191 -0.06 7.70 -10.36
N ARG A 192 -1.20 8.29 -10.75
CA ARG A 192 -2.45 7.54 -10.94
C ARG A 192 -2.31 6.49 -12.06
N ARG A 193 -1.68 6.85 -13.17
CA ARG A 193 -1.39 5.93 -14.29
C ARG A 193 -0.46 4.80 -13.84
N LEU A 194 0.65 5.16 -13.16
CA LEU A 194 1.58 4.17 -12.64
C LEU A 194 0.93 3.20 -11.64
N VAL A 195 0.09 3.71 -10.73
CA VAL A 195 -0.63 2.85 -9.76
C VAL A 195 -1.67 1.97 -10.46
N ALA A 196 -2.37 2.49 -11.47
CA ALA A 196 -3.30 1.69 -12.26
C ALA A 196 -2.57 0.53 -12.95
N ASP A 197 -1.42 0.79 -13.59
CA ASP A 197 -0.60 -0.24 -14.20
C ASP A 197 0.05 -1.20 -13.18
N TYR A 198 0.44 -0.70 -12.01
CA TYR A 198 0.93 -1.53 -10.89
C TYR A 198 -0.11 -2.56 -10.41
N LEU A 199 -1.40 -2.22 -10.45
CA LEU A 199 -2.51 -3.08 -10.05
C LEU A 199 -2.98 -4.00 -11.18
N ASP A 200 -2.83 -3.58 -12.43
CA ASP A 200 -3.18 -4.38 -13.60
C ASP A 200 -2.20 -5.52 -13.85
N GLY A 201 -2.69 -6.62 -14.44
CA GLY A 201 -1.84 -7.76 -14.83
C GLY A 201 -1.10 -8.48 -13.69
N ARG A 202 -1.45 -8.20 -12.43
CA ARG A 202 -0.76 -8.82 -11.28
C ARG A 202 -1.06 -10.31 -11.17
N SER A 203 -0.05 -11.06 -10.72
CA SER A 203 -0.16 -12.48 -10.48
C SER A 203 0.57 -12.92 -9.21
N VAL A 204 0.14 -14.05 -8.67
CA VAL A 204 0.88 -14.75 -7.61
C VAL A 204 1.27 -16.15 -8.07
N LEU A 205 2.47 -16.57 -7.67
CA LEU A 205 3.01 -17.90 -7.85
C LEU A 205 2.89 -18.69 -6.54
N PHE A 206 2.44 -19.93 -6.62
CA PHE A 206 2.45 -20.86 -5.48
C PHE A 206 2.69 -22.28 -5.97
N VAL A 207 3.06 -23.16 -5.04
CA VAL A 207 3.19 -24.59 -5.31
C VAL A 207 1.87 -25.27 -4.94
N ASN A 208 1.25 -26.00 -5.87
CA ASN A 208 0.02 -26.75 -5.62
C ASN A 208 0.29 -28.04 -4.81
N GLN A 209 -0.74 -28.87 -4.63
CA GLN A 209 -0.62 -30.10 -3.85
C GLN A 209 0.23 -31.17 -4.58
N GLU A 210 0.29 -31.06 -5.90
CA GLU A 210 1.03 -31.93 -6.81
C GLU A 210 2.52 -31.56 -6.91
N GLY A 211 2.92 -30.40 -6.37
CA GLY A 211 4.29 -29.91 -6.41
C GLY A 211 4.61 -28.99 -7.61
N ASP A 212 3.62 -28.68 -8.45
CA ASP A 212 3.76 -27.79 -9.59
C ASP A 212 3.69 -26.32 -9.18
N VAL A 213 4.46 -25.49 -9.89
CA VAL A 213 4.36 -24.03 -9.77
C VAL A 213 3.18 -23.53 -10.60
N VAL A 214 2.18 -22.98 -9.92
CA VAL A 214 0.96 -22.43 -10.52
C VAL A 214 0.98 -20.91 -10.46
N ARG A 215 0.60 -20.26 -11.56
CA ARG A 215 0.37 -18.82 -11.64
C ARG A 215 -1.12 -18.51 -11.54
N ARG A 216 -1.49 -17.59 -10.64
CA ARG A 216 -2.87 -17.13 -10.46
C ARG A 216 -2.95 -15.61 -10.68
N PRO A 217 -3.76 -15.14 -11.65
CA PRO A 217 -4.00 -13.70 -11.81
C PRO A 217 -4.84 -13.16 -10.65
N MET A 218 -4.60 -11.90 -10.29
CA MET A 218 -5.29 -11.18 -9.23
C MET A 218 -6.19 -10.10 -9.83
N SER A 219 -7.45 -10.04 -9.40
CA SER A 219 -8.45 -9.07 -9.89
C SER A 219 -8.85 -8.02 -8.85
N CYS A 220 -8.40 -8.18 -7.60
CA CYS A 220 -8.61 -7.23 -6.52
C CYS A 220 -7.54 -7.44 -5.44
N GLY A 221 -7.49 -6.50 -4.51
CA GLY A 221 -6.62 -6.54 -3.35
C GLY A 221 -5.19 -6.11 -3.64
N VAL A 222 -4.51 -5.65 -2.59
CA VAL A 222 -3.11 -5.28 -2.63
C VAL A 222 -2.26 -6.38 -1.98
N PRO A 223 -1.05 -6.67 -2.50
CA PRO A 223 -0.24 -7.77 -1.98
C PRO A 223 0.13 -7.57 -0.51
N GLN A 224 -0.17 -8.55 0.34
CA GLN A 224 0.28 -8.58 1.74
C GLN A 224 1.80 -8.85 1.80
N GLY A 225 2.60 -7.78 1.70
CA GLY A 225 4.05 -7.83 1.55
C GLY A 225 4.61 -6.74 0.63
N SER A 226 3.71 -6.04 -0.08
CA SER A 226 4.02 -4.78 -0.76
C SER A 226 4.25 -3.64 0.22
N VAL A 227 5.04 -2.67 -0.21
CA VAL A 227 5.22 -1.38 0.46
C VAL A 227 4.06 -0.45 0.12
N LEU A 228 3.60 -0.45 -1.14
CA LEU A 228 2.48 0.39 -1.57
C LEU A 228 1.14 -0.07 -0.99
N GLY A 229 0.96 -1.37 -0.75
CA GLY A 229 -0.34 -1.94 -0.37
C GLY A 229 -1.00 -1.27 0.84
N PRO A 230 -0.32 -1.12 1.99
CA PRO A 230 -0.88 -0.42 3.14
C PRO A 230 -1.36 1.01 2.83
N LEU A 231 -0.56 1.78 2.08
CA LEU A 231 -0.95 3.14 1.68
C LEU A 231 -2.16 3.15 0.76
N LEU A 232 -2.18 2.28 -0.27
CA LEU A 232 -3.31 2.17 -1.19
C LEU A 232 -4.57 1.68 -0.48
N TRP A 233 -4.43 0.86 0.57
CA TRP A 233 -5.55 0.46 1.39
C TRP A 233 -6.11 1.63 2.20
N ASP A 234 -5.25 2.39 2.88
CA ASP A 234 -5.68 3.57 3.63
C ASP A 234 -6.40 4.58 2.74
N ILE A 235 -5.85 4.85 1.54
CA ILE A 235 -6.45 5.74 0.54
C ILE A 235 -7.82 5.20 0.09
N GLY A 236 -7.91 3.92 -0.30
CA GLY A 236 -9.17 3.33 -0.75
C GLY A 236 -10.24 3.27 0.35
N TYR A 237 -9.82 3.08 1.61
CA TYR A 237 -10.72 2.99 2.76
C TYR A 237 -11.14 4.36 3.32
N ASP A 238 -10.40 5.42 3.01
CA ASP A 238 -10.58 6.75 3.61
C ASP A 238 -12.02 7.28 3.49
N TRP A 239 -12.73 6.91 2.41
CA TRP A 239 -14.13 7.27 2.22
C TRP A 239 -15.04 6.79 3.36
N VAL A 240 -14.77 5.60 3.92
CA VAL A 240 -15.53 5.06 5.06
C VAL A 240 -15.32 5.92 6.30
N LEU A 241 -14.10 6.41 6.51
CA LEU A 241 -13.76 7.27 7.65
C LEU A 241 -14.25 8.72 7.50
N ARG A 242 -14.60 9.12 6.27
CA ARG A 242 -15.20 10.44 5.96
C ARG A 242 -16.71 10.42 5.88
N GLY A 243 -17.31 9.23 5.83
CA GLY A 243 -18.76 9.07 5.82
C GLY A 243 -19.39 9.80 7.01
N ARG A 244 -20.49 10.52 6.77
CA ARG A 244 -21.27 11.09 7.87
C ARG A 244 -21.86 9.94 8.68
N LEU A 245 -21.44 9.84 9.93
CA LEU A 245 -22.17 9.02 10.89
C LEU A 245 -23.55 9.67 11.14
N PRO A 246 -24.61 8.88 11.34
CA PRO A 246 -25.90 9.42 11.73
C PRO A 246 -25.74 10.27 13.01
N PRO A 247 -26.52 11.35 13.19
CA PRO A 247 -26.54 12.05 14.46
C PRO A 247 -26.93 11.05 15.56
N GLY A 248 -26.07 10.96 16.59
CA GLY A 248 -26.31 10.18 17.79
C GLY A 248 -27.23 10.89 18.77
#